data_AF-A0A0K8U5T7-F1
#
_entry.id   AF-A0A0K8U5T7-F1
#
_cell.length_a   1.000
_cell.length_b   1.000
_cell.length_c   1.000
_cell.angle_alpha   90.00
_cell.angle_beta   90.00
_cell.angle_gamma   90.00
#
_symmetry.space_group_name_H-M   'P 1'
#
loop_
_entity.id
_entity.type
_entity.pdbx_description
1 polymer ?
#
loop_
_entity_poly.entity_id
_entity_poly.type
_entity_poly.pdbx_seq_one_letter_code
_entity_poly.pdbx_strand_id
1 'polypeptide(L)'
;PMNLHIKNQSLLTNALRVCIVESRGTYRKTPKFCPLLEATSNIECVIGVDRLDCVRRIHKGTAHFGVLSAEELIAARWASVEILVTSEMRSHETNFEYE
;
A
#
# COMPACT_ATOMS: atom_id res chain seq x y z
N PRO A 1 -10.22 -32.58 18.72
CA PRO A 1 -8.87 -32.01 18.58
C PRO A 1 -8.79 -31.32 17.21
N MET A 2 -8.51 -30.02 17.26
CA MET A 2 -9.00 -28.99 16.35
C MET A 2 -8.10 -28.79 15.13
N ASN A 3 -8.71 -28.85 13.95
CA ASN A 3 -8.39 -28.19 12.68
C ASN A 3 -6.92 -28.07 12.23
N LEU A 4 -6.56 -29.02 11.38
CA LEU A 4 -5.57 -28.85 10.32
C LEU A 4 -6.09 -27.83 9.29
N HIS A 5 -5.78 -26.54 9.48
CA HIS A 5 -5.88 -25.56 8.38
C HIS A 5 -4.72 -25.83 7.41
N ILE A 6 -4.95 -26.80 6.53
CA ILE A 6 -4.26 -26.91 5.25
C ILE A 6 -4.54 -25.57 4.54
N LYS A 7 -3.59 -24.65 4.56
CA LYS A 7 -3.62 -23.49 3.66
C LYS A 7 -3.59 -24.08 2.25
N ASN A 8 -4.75 -24.00 1.62
CA ASN A 8 -5.04 -24.54 0.32
C ASN A 8 -3.98 -24.10 -0.68
N GLN A 9 -3.57 -25.05 -1.51
CA GLN A 9 -2.56 -24.89 -2.51
C GLN A 9 -3.07 -23.94 -3.62
N SER A 10 -2.51 -22.74 -3.70
CA SER A 10 -2.41 -21.97 -4.94
C SER A 10 -0.93 -21.78 -5.29
N LEU A 11 -0.38 -22.71 -6.06
CA LEU A 11 0.72 -22.34 -6.95
C LEU A 11 0.18 -21.26 -7.91
N LEU A 12 0.84 -20.09 -7.97
CA LEU A 12 0.64 -18.97 -8.94
C LEU A 12 -0.31 -17.80 -8.60
N THR A 13 -0.35 -17.28 -7.37
CA THR A 13 -0.82 -15.88 -7.19
C THR A 13 0.28 -15.06 -6.53
N ASN A 14 1.13 -14.41 -7.34
CA ASN A 14 2.02 -13.36 -6.86
C ASN A 14 1.15 -12.21 -6.33
N ALA A 15 0.71 -12.30 -5.08
CA ALA A 15 -0.11 -11.27 -4.45
C ALA A 15 0.63 -9.94 -4.52
N LEU A 16 -0.10 -8.87 -4.84
CA LEU A 16 0.49 -7.55 -4.90
C LEU A 16 0.70 -7.03 -3.48
N ARG A 17 1.90 -6.57 -3.14
CA ARG A 17 2.21 -6.07 -1.80
C ARG A 17 2.10 -4.56 -1.76
N VAL A 18 1.11 -4.05 -1.02
CA VAL A 18 0.96 -2.62 -0.78
C VAL A 18 1.68 -2.24 0.52
N CYS A 19 2.58 -1.27 0.46
CA CYS A 19 3.21 -0.73 1.66
C CYS A 19 2.34 0.36 2.27
N ILE A 20 1.99 0.18 3.54
CA ILE A 20 1.12 1.08 4.30
C ILE A 20 1.86 1.52 5.55
N VAL A 21 1.78 2.81 5.85
CA VAL A 21 2.26 3.38 7.11
C VAL A 21 1.07 3.50 8.05
N GLU A 22 1.19 2.95 9.25
CA GLU A 22 0.15 3.07 10.27
C GLU A 22 0.03 4.52 10.76
N SER A 23 -1.21 5.00 10.90
CA SER A 23 -1.48 6.29 11.51
C SER A 23 -1.24 6.23 13.02
N ARG A 24 -0.52 7.24 13.54
CA ARG A 24 -0.32 7.39 14.98
C ARG A 24 -1.62 7.84 15.65
N GLY A 25 -1.80 7.47 16.93
CA GLY A 25 -2.93 7.88 17.75
C GLY A 25 -4.11 6.91 17.76
N THR A 26 -5.29 7.40 18.09
CA THR A 26 -6.53 6.62 18.26
C THR A 26 -7.11 6.13 16.93
N TYR A 27 -6.68 6.72 15.82
CA TYR A 27 -7.21 6.44 14.50
C TYR A 27 -6.30 5.46 13.74
N ARG A 28 -6.11 4.24 14.28
CA ARG A 28 -5.37 3.18 13.61
C ARG A 28 -6.23 2.53 12.53
N LYS A 29 -5.83 2.70 11.27
CA LYS A 29 -6.60 2.22 10.12
C LYS A 29 -6.19 0.82 9.69
N THR A 30 -4.92 0.49 9.82
CA THR A 30 -4.36 -0.77 9.33
C THR A 30 -5.09 -2.00 9.87
N PRO A 31 -5.36 -2.15 11.20
CA PRO A 31 -6.00 -3.35 11.74
C PRO A 31 -7.45 -3.51 11.26
N LYS A 32 -8.08 -2.42 10.81
CA LYS A 32 -9.45 -2.42 10.29
C LYS A 32 -9.50 -2.72 8.79
N PHE A 33 -8.64 -2.08 8.01
CA PHE A 33 -8.75 -2.10 6.54
C PHE A 33 -7.86 -3.16 5.87
N CYS A 34 -6.70 -3.51 6.44
CA CYS A 34 -5.84 -4.54 5.83
C CYS A 34 -6.49 -5.93 5.80
N PRO A 35 -7.13 -6.43 6.89
CA PRO A 35 -7.81 -7.71 6.83
C PRO A 35 -8.93 -7.75 5.79
N LEU A 36 -9.64 -6.62 5.62
CA LEU A 36 -10.68 -6.50 4.59
C LEU A 36 -10.07 -6.55 3.19
N LEU A 37 -9.00 -5.81 2.94
CA LEU A 37 -8.30 -5.78 1.65
C LEU A 37 -7.75 -7.16 1.27
N GLU A 38 -7.07 -7.83 2.21
CA GLU A 38 -6.50 -9.17 2.03
C GLU A 38 -7.58 -10.24 1.80
N ALA A 39 -8.76 -10.09 2.41
CA ALA A 39 -9.88 -11.01 2.22
C ALA A 39 -10.64 -10.79 0.89
N THR A 40 -10.58 -9.58 0.32
CA THR A 40 -11.42 -9.19 -0.84
C THR A 40 -10.64 -9.03 -2.13
N SER A 41 -9.31 -9.11 -2.09
CA SER A 41 -8.44 -8.87 -3.26
C SER A 41 -7.19 -9.74 -3.20
N ASN A 42 -6.40 -9.74 -4.28
CA ASN A 42 -5.09 -10.40 -4.33
C ASN A 42 -3.97 -9.44 -3.89
N ILE A 43 -4.20 -8.72 -2.77
CA ILE A 43 -3.28 -7.72 -2.22
C ILE A 43 -2.93 -8.08 -0.77
N GLU A 44 -1.65 -7.98 -0.44
CA GLU A 44 -1.11 -8.15 0.92
C GLU A 44 -0.63 -6.81 1.48
N CYS A 45 -0.88 -6.56 2.77
CA CYS A 45 -0.37 -5.38 3.44
C CYS A 45 1.06 -5.60 3.97
N VAL A 46 1.97 -4.71 3.60
CA VAL A 46 3.31 -4.59 4.22
C VAL A 46 3.35 -3.34 5.08
N ILE A 47 3.60 -3.49 6.37
CA ILE A 47 3.59 -2.34 7.30
C ILE A 47 4.98 -1.71 7.34
N GLY A 48 5.06 -0.46 6.86
CA GLY A 48 6.27 0.37 6.92
C GLY A 48 6.34 1.18 8.20
N VAL A 49 7.57 1.48 8.64
CA VAL A 49 7.81 2.39 9.78
C VAL A 49 7.39 3.82 9.45
N ASP A 50 7.71 4.26 8.23
CA ASP A 50 7.36 5.55 7.64
C ASP A 50 7.33 5.44 6.10
N ARG A 51 7.01 6.54 5.41
CA ARG A 51 6.87 6.52 3.95
C ARG A 51 8.21 6.32 3.22
N LEU A 52 9.33 6.69 3.83
CA LEU A 52 10.67 6.42 3.27
C LEU A 52 11.08 4.95 3.47
N ASP A 53 10.63 4.29 4.55
CA ASP A 53 10.72 2.82 4.66
C ASP A 53 9.92 2.16 3.53
N CYS A 54 8.72 2.65 3.22
CA CYS A 54 7.96 2.15 2.07
C CYS A 54 8.69 2.34 0.73
N VAL A 55 9.29 3.52 0.48
CA VAL A 55 10.14 3.75 -0.72
C VAL A 55 11.29 2.74 -0.79
N ARG A 56 12.00 2.50 0.32
CA ARG A 56 13.10 1.53 0.38
C ARG A 56 12.62 0.10 0.13
N ARG A 57 11.45 -0.26 0.66
CA ARG A 57 10.85 -1.59 0.48
C ARG A 57 10.44 -1.83 -0.96
N ILE A 58 9.87 -0.81 -1.62
CA ILE A 58 9.55 -0.84 -3.06
C ILE A 58 10.82 -1.02 -3.87
N HIS A 59 11.86 -0.23 -3.61
CA HIS A 59 13.16 -0.35 -4.29
C HIS A 59 13.78 -1.75 -4.15
N LYS A 60 13.69 -2.34 -2.96
CA LYS A 60 14.20 -3.70 -2.67
C LYS A 60 13.30 -4.83 -3.16
N GLY A 61 12.14 -4.53 -3.76
CA GLY A 61 11.17 -5.55 -4.18
C GLY A 61 10.53 -6.31 -3.02
N THR A 62 10.49 -5.73 -1.82
CA THR A 62 9.82 -6.28 -0.63
C THR A 62 8.40 -5.73 -0.44
N ALA A 63 8.06 -4.67 -1.18
CA ALA A 63 6.71 -4.20 -1.47
C ALA A 63 6.63 -3.86 -2.97
N HIS A 64 5.44 -3.79 -3.56
CA HIS A 64 5.26 -3.49 -4.98
C HIS A 64 4.82 -2.04 -5.22
N PHE A 65 3.97 -1.47 -4.36
CA PHE A 65 3.52 -0.08 -4.47
C PHE A 65 3.12 0.49 -3.10
N GLY A 66 2.91 1.80 -3.03
CA GLY A 66 2.46 2.50 -1.83
C GLY A 66 1.97 3.91 -2.18
N VAL A 67 1.29 4.56 -1.24
CA VAL A 67 0.84 5.95 -1.42
C VAL A 67 1.96 6.88 -0.95
N LEU A 68 2.47 7.69 -1.87
CA LEU A 68 3.54 8.66 -1.65
C LEU A 68 3.01 10.06 -1.91
N SER A 69 3.46 11.02 -1.10
CA SER A 69 3.27 12.44 -1.35
C SER A 69 4.40 13.00 -2.23
N ALA A 70 4.27 14.25 -2.67
CA ALA A 70 5.26 14.90 -3.52
C ALA A 70 6.65 14.96 -2.87
N GLU A 71 6.70 15.15 -1.55
CA GLU A 71 7.93 15.21 -0.77
C GLU A 71 8.70 13.89 -0.80
N GLU A 72 7.99 12.76 -0.70
CA GLU A 72 8.62 11.44 -0.77
C GLU A 72 9.10 11.10 -2.18
N LEU A 73 8.45 11.61 -3.23
CA LEU A 73 8.91 11.44 -4.61
C LEU A 73 10.23 12.20 -4.85
N ILE A 74 10.39 13.40 -4.28
CA ILE A 74 11.66 14.13 -4.32
C ILE A 74 12.75 13.33 -3.59
N ALA A 75 12.44 12.80 -2.40
CA ALA A 75 13.37 12.00 -1.62
C ALA A 75 13.79 10.71 -2.36
N ALA A 76 12.84 10.02 -3.01
CA ALA A 76 13.12 8.84 -3.83
C ALA A 76 14.08 9.16 -4.98
N ARG A 77 13.86 10.28 -5.66
CA ARG A 77 14.74 10.76 -6.74
C ARG A 77 16.17 11.02 -6.25
N TRP A 78 16.34 11.66 -5.10
CA TRP A 78 17.66 11.91 -4.51
C TRP A 78 18.37 10.62 -4.08
N ALA A 79 17.62 9.59 -3.72
CA ALA A 79 18.14 8.26 -3.42
C ALA A 79 18.36 7.37 -4.66
N SER A 80 18.22 7.93 -5.87
CA SER A 80 18.32 7.20 -7.15
C SER A 80 17.39 5.98 -7.24
N VAL A 81 16.22 6.07 -6.59
CA VAL A 81 15.18 5.05 -6.69
C VAL A 81 14.27 5.36 -7.88
N GLU A 82 14.24 4.46 -8.85
CA GLU A 82 13.29 4.54 -9.97
C GLU A 82 11.91 4.06 -9.51
N ILE A 83 10.90 4.92 -9.64
CA ILE A 83 9.51 4.64 -9.25
C ILE A 83 8.58 5.08 -10.37
N LEU A 84 7.67 4.20 -10.78
CA LEU A 84 6.54 4.56 -11.63
C LEU A 84 5.47 5.25 -10.78
N VAL A 85 5.10 6.47 -11.13
CA VAL A 85 4.08 7.25 -10.41
C VAL A 85 2.74 7.17 -11.14
N THR A 86 1.70 6.78 -10.41
CA THR A 86 0.30 6.83 -10.87
C THR A 86 -0.46 7.89 -10.08
N SER A 87 -1.31 8.66 -10.76
CA SER A 87 -2.08 9.73 -10.12
C SER A 87 -3.34 9.23 -9.43
N GLU A 88 -3.66 9.80 -8.27
CA GLU A 88 -4.96 9.67 -7.64
C GLU A 88 -5.99 10.47 -8.46
N MET A 89 -7.08 9.83 -8.87
CA MET A 89 -8.21 10.50 -9.50
C MET A 89 -9.33 10.67 -8.48
N ARG A 90 -9.78 11.91 -8.27
CA ARG A 90 -10.91 12.23 -7.39
C ARG A 90 -12.10 12.65 -8.22
N SER A 91 -13.24 12.02 -7.99
CA SER A 91 -14.52 12.47 -8.54
C SER A 91 -15.17 13.42 -7.55
N HIS A 92 -15.74 14.51 -8.06
CA HIS A 92 -16.59 15.40 -7.31
C HIS A 92 -18.03 15.21 -7.78
N GLU A 93 -18.96 14.95 -6.86
CA GLU A 93 -20.40 14.85 -7.18
C GLU A 93 -21.04 16.24 -7.32
N THR A 94 -20.35 17.29 -6.88
CA THR A 94 -20.79 18.68 -7.01
C THR A 94 -20.41 19.23 -8.38
N ASN A 95 -21.34 19.96 -9.02
CA ASN A 95 -21.05 20.69 -10.24
C ASN A 95 -19.89 21.66 -10.01
N PHE A 96 -18.94 21.70 -10.96
CA PHE A 96 -17.88 22.71 -10.94
C PHE A 96 -18.52 24.08 -11.18
N GLU A 97 -18.35 25.01 -10.24
CA GLU A 97 -18.58 26.43 -10.50
C GLU A 97 -17.45 26.89 -11.41
N TYR A 98 -17.79 27.25 -12.65
CA TYR A 98 -16.86 27.91 -13.57
C TYR A 98 -16.88 29.40 -13.22
N GLU A 99 -15.71 30.00 -12.96
CA GLU A 99 -15.53 31.46 -12.97
C GLU A 99 -15.58 32.01 -14.40
#